data_AF-A0A177TVB3-F1
#
_entry.id   AF-A0A177TVB3-F1
#
_cell.length_a   1.000
_cell.length_b   1.000
_cell.length_c   1.000
_cell.angle_alpha   90.00
_cell.angle_beta   90.00
_cell.angle_gamma   90.00
#
_symmetry.space_group_name_H-M   'P 1'
#
loop_
_entity.id
_entity.type
_entity.pdbx_description
1 polymer ?
#
loop_
_entity_poly.entity_id
_entity_poly.type
_entity_poly.pdbx_seq_one_letter_code
_entity_poly.pdbx_strand_id
1 'polypeptide(L)'
;MSAPASPVEVEELFAPGPSPQASSSSSPSTDPAQDPYAPFTFDRTPQAQEPHPPFLTTEDGVPAEEETEAEAFPPKLKTRYFLKSSTDVGNGEASARLQGHLVHFLGGLETLQGSASVGSRTRRALDLNFTTPIRWNPHQIFTAGLFSFERDNTKFSSAREAVWGGRASLLLVDAMGDQHDFVYEAACRNIGKLVPGASIGLRQQARTTSKSSLSYTYTRDSRDSQLEPEFCTKGSLFRSVIEVAGPGGDARFVKLGTESTLSRGLRRIGEGWSTTLSARAGLLRTTNNQPSDYPDRSHLGGPTSVRMFSHNGLGPKSGRDSLGGDAHWSVGAEVAGPVWFGKAQWPLKWHLFINAGQLAFLDQSSNSAVAASLRTLTQPSLSAGAGIVFRQGPLRLEVNAGVPLVAHRSDSSRRGFQVGIGIDFL
;
A
#
# COMPACT_ATOMS: atom_id res chain seq x y z
N MET A 1 3.46 -70.68 -6.43
CA MET A 1 4.84 -71.10 -6.77
C MET A 1 5.60 -69.87 -7.25
N SER A 2 6.85 -69.75 -6.81
CA SER A 2 7.89 -68.74 -7.13
C SER A 2 7.61 -67.26 -6.85
N ALA A 3 8.42 -66.73 -5.92
CA ALA A 3 8.67 -65.32 -5.63
C ALA A 3 9.27 -64.55 -6.82
N PRO A 4 9.21 -63.21 -6.82
CA PRO A 4 10.11 -62.39 -7.63
C PRO A 4 11.35 -61.99 -6.82
N ALA A 5 12.52 -62.21 -7.43
CA ALA A 5 13.83 -61.82 -6.98
C ALA A 5 14.12 -60.34 -7.26
N SER A 6 14.66 -59.63 -6.28
CA SER A 6 15.74 -58.64 -6.45
C SER A 6 17.09 -59.39 -6.31
N PRO A 7 18.30 -58.84 -6.58
CA PRO A 7 18.71 -57.44 -6.85
C PRO A 7 19.72 -57.28 -8.02
N VAL A 8 20.09 -56.05 -8.40
CA VAL A 8 21.50 -55.67 -8.69
C VAL A 8 21.66 -54.16 -8.45
N GLU A 9 22.62 -53.83 -7.62
CA GLU A 9 23.19 -52.52 -7.32
C GLU A 9 24.61 -52.54 -7.90
N VAL A 10 25.02 -51.53 -8.68
CA VAL A 10 26.45 -51.17 -8.85
C VAL A 10 26.55 -49.67 -9.07
N GLU A 11 27.09 -49.03 -8.05
CA GLU A 11 27.66 -47.70 -7.96
C GLU A 11 28.98 -47.64 -8.76
N GLU A 12 29.22 -46.60 -9.58
CA GLU A 12 30.51 -45.91 -9.76
C GLU A 12 30.52 -44.95 -10.97
N LEU A 13 31.41 -43.95 -10.87
CA LEU A 13 31.90 -43.02 -11.90
C LEU A 13 31.23 -41.65 -11.98
N PHE A 14 31.40 -40.88 -10.90
CA PHE A 14 31.84 -39.50 -11.01
C PHE A 14 33.35 -39.47 -11.35
N ALA A 15 33.71 -38.86 -12.47
CA ALA A 15 35.01 -38.20 -12.64
C ALA A 15 34.88 -37.05 -13.67
N PRO A 16 35.47 -35.86 -13.42
CA PRO A 16 35.27 -34.65 -14.21
C PRO A 16 36.31 -34.51 -15.33
N GLY A 17 35.85 -34.12 -16.53
CA GLY A 17 36.70 -33.78 -17.68
C GLY A 17 37.19 -32.31 -17.67
N PRO A 18 38.23 -31.98 -18.44
CA PRO A 18 39.16 -30.89 -18.12
C PRO A 18 38.74 -29.49 -18.59
N SER A 19 39.22 -28.49 -17.84
CA SER A 19 39.08 -27.05 -18.05
C SER A 19 39.86 -26.56 -19.29
N PRO A 20 39.31 -25.65 -20.12
CA PRO A 20 40.10 -24.87 -21.07
C PRO A 20 40.59 -23.55 -20.46
N GLN A 21 41.85 -23.23 -20.75
CA GLN A 21 42.57 -22.02 -20.33
C GLN A 21 42.09 -20.74 -21.02
N ALA A 22 42.36 -19.64 -20.32
CA ALA A 22 42.01 -18.26 -20.63
C ALA A 22 42.70 -17.70 -21.88
N SER A 23 41.94 -16.94 -22.67
CA SER A 23 42.46 -15.96 -23.62
C SER A 23 41.84 -14.59 -23.34
N SER A 24 42.70 -13.62 -23.10
CA SER A 24 42.44 -12.21 -22.84
C SER A 24 41.84 -11.47 -24.05
N SER A 25 40.74 -10.75 -23.86
CA SER A 25 40.33 -9.66 -24.76
C SER A 25 39.54 -8.58 -24.01
N SER A 26 40.22 -7.44 -23.83
CA SER A 26 39.75 -6.04 -23.73
C SER A 26 38.30 -5.73 -23.36
N SER A 27 38.13 -5.03 -22.24
CA SER A 27 36.93 -4.37 -21.74
C SER A 27 36.41 -3.27 -22.69
N PRO A 28 35.09 -3.16 -22.96
CA PRO A 28 34.47 -1.93 -23.40
C PRO A 28 34.09 -1.06 -22.20
N SER A 29 34.46 0.22 -22.27
CA SER A 29 34.10 1.28 -21.32
C SER A 29 32.59 1.33 -21.09
N THR A 30 32.19 1.18 -19.83
CA THR A 30 30.80 1.29 -19.40
C THR A 30 30.53 2.74 -19.00
N ASP A 31 29.86 3.49 -19.87
CA ASP A 31 29.19 4.74 -19.47
C ASP A 31 28.13 4.40 -18.42
N PRO A 32 28.02 5.17 -17.32
CA PRO A 32 26.99 4.91 -16.32
C PRO A 32 25.60 5.21 -16.92
N ALA A 33 24.77 4.18 -17.00
CA ALA A 33 23.34 4.32 -17.26
C ALA A 33 22.73 5.26 -16.21
N GLN A 34 22.20 6.39 -16.65
CA GLN A 34 21.48 7.34 -15.80
C GLN A 34 20.25 6.65 -15.19
N ASP A 35 20.17 6.70 -13.86
CA ASP A 35 19.02 6.24 -13.09
C ASP A 35 17.78 7.11 -13.42
N PRO A 36 16.70 6.54 -13.98
CA PRO A 36 15.51 7.29 -14.34
C PRO A 36 14.65 7.72 -13.13
N TYR A 37 15.07 7.40 -11.91
CA TYR A 37 14.38 7.77 -10.66
C TYR A 37 15.08 8.87 -9.86
N ALA A 38 16.09 9.55 -10.41
CA ALA A 38 16.71 10.68 -9.74
C ALA A 38 15.69 11.82 -9.55
N PRO A 39 15.41 12.27 -8.30
CA PRO A 39 14.58 13.45 -8.09
C PRO A 39 15.32 14.70 -8.60
N PHE A 40 14.58 15.64 -9.18
CA PHE A 40 15.11 16.96 -9.57
C PHE A 40 15.61 17.70 -8.32
N THR A 41 16.92 17.70 -8.09
CA THR A 41 17.57 18.55 -7.09
C THR A 41 17.89 19.91 -7.70
N PHE A 42 17.30 20.97 -7.15
CA PHE A 42 17.76 22.34 -7.40
C PHE A 42 19.09 22.55 -6.68
N ASP A 43 20.20 22.38 -7.38
CA ASP A 43 21.50 22.82 -6.88
C ASP A 43 21.61 24.34 -7.03
N ARG A 44 21.44 25.05 -5.91
CA ARG A 44 21.85 26.46 -5.82
C ARG A 44 23.35 26.52 -5.59
N THR A 45 24.11 26.45 -6.67
CA THR A 45 25.52 26.87 -6.66
C THR A 45 25.65 28.08 -7.58
N PRO A 46 26.17 29.23 -7.11
CA PRO A 46 26.39 30.38 -7.99
C PRO A 46 27.52 30.03 -8.97
N GLN A 47 27.21 29.93 -10.27
CA GLN A 47 28.24 29.78 -11.29
C GLN A 47 29.10 31.04 -11.35
N ALA A 48 30.41 30.85 -11.21
CA ALA A 48 31.41 31.86 -11.49
C ALA A 48 31.46 32.14 -13.00
N GLN A 49 31.49 33.42 -13.34
CA GLN A 49 31.50 33.95 -14.70
C GLN A 49 32.92 33.80 -15.30
N GLU A 50 33.09 32.95 -16.31
CA GLU A 50 34.34 32.89 -17.10
C GLU A 50 34.39 34.07 -18.10
N PRO A 51 35.58 34.66 -18.37
CA PRO A 51 35.71 35.84 -19.20
C PRO A 51 35.70 35.51 -20.71
N HIS A 52 35.03 36.37 -21.47
CA HIS A 52 34.96 36.34 -22.94
C HIS A 52 36.34 36.50 -23.61
N PRO A 53 36.60 35.84 -24.76
CA PRO A 53 37.79 36.10 -25.58
C PRO A 53 37.68 37.42 -26.37
N PRO A 54 38.80 38.06 -26.73
CA PRO A 54 38.80 39.39 -27.33
C PRO A 54 38.40 39.37 -28.81
N PHE A 55 37.75 40.47 -29.20
CA PHE A 55 37.32 40.83 -30.56
C PHE A 55 38.47 40.80 -31.58
N LEU A 56 38.24 40.13 -32.71
CA LEU A 56 38.95 40.38 -33.96
C LEU A 56 38.05 41.25 -34.85
N THR A 57 38.55 42.43 -35.19
CA THR A 57 37.98 43.39 -36.13
C THR A 57 38.13 42.89 -37.57
N THR A 58 37.04 42.92 -38.34
CA THR A 58 37.09 43.08 -39.79
C THR A 58 36.14 44.21 -40.18
N GLU A 59 36.70 45.17 -40.89
CA GLU A 59 36.04 46.31 -41.52
C GLU A 59 35.09 45.79 -42.60
N ASP A 60 33.81 46.17 -42.53
CA ASP A 60 33.04 46.74 -43.64
C ASP A 60 31.57 46.91 -43.22
N GLY A 61 31.08 48.13 -43.33
CA GLY A 61 29.78 48.54 -42.84
C GLY A 61 28.62 48.03 -43.69
N VAL A 62 27.77 47.20 -43.08
CA VAL A 62 26.35 47.02 -43.40
C VAL A 62 25.63 46.78 -42.07
N PRO A 63 24.53 47.50 -41.72
CA PRO A 63 23.82 47.21 -40.49
C PRO A 63 23.14 45.84 -40.60
N ALA A 64 23.60 44.88 -39.79
CA ALA A 64 22.94 43.60 -39.63
C ALA A 64 21.57 43.84 -38.99
N GLU A 65 20.52 43.32 -39.63
CA GLU A 65 19.15 43.31 -39.13
C GLU A 65 19.11 42.74 -37.71
N GLU A 66 18.34 43.36 -36.81
CA GLU A 66 18.02 42.78 -35.49
C GLU A 66 17.30 41.45 -35.72
N GLU A 67 18.04 40.34 -35.69
CA GLU A 67 17.47 39.02 -35.48
C GLU A 67 16.86 39.03 -34.08
N THR A 68 15.54 39.20 -34.04
CA THR A 68 14.73 38.93 -32.87
C THR A 68 15.03 37.50 -32.45
N GLU A 69 15.62 37.31 -31.26
CA GLU A 69 15.77 36.00 -30.63
C GLU A 69 14.39 35.32 -30.61
N ALA A 70 14.17 34.44 -31.58
CA ALA A 70 13.00 33.59 -31.62
C ALA A 70 13.10 32.69 -30.39
N GLU A 71 12.32 33.03 -29.37
CA GLU A 71 12.10 32.25 -28.16
C GLU A 71 11.91 30.79 -28.57
N ALA A 72 12.93 29.96 -28.33
CA ALA A 72 12.95 28.58 -28.80
C ALA A 72 11.77 27.84 -28.16
N PHE A 73 10.72 27.59 -28.95
CA PHE A 73 9.55 26.85 -28.50
C PHE A 73 9.99 25.53 -27.84
N PRO A 74 9.48 25.18 -26.65
CA PRO A 74 9.89 23.95 -26.00
C PRO A 74 9.60 22.75 -26.92
N PRO A 75 10.50 21.75 -26.97
CA PRO A 75 10.35 20.61 -27.86
C PRO A 75 9.01 19.92 -27.59
N LYS A 76 8.23 19.64 -28.64
CA LYS A 76 6.99 18.87 -28.54
C LYS A 76 7.27 17.57 -27.80
N LEU A 77 6.58 17.36 -26.68
CA LEU A 77 6.72 16.16 -25.87
C LEU A 77 6.35 14.94 -26.72
N LYS A 78 7.29 14.00 -26.87
CA LYS A 78 7.05 12.74 -27.59
C LYS A 78 6.23 11.80 -26.71
N THR A 79 5.18 11.21 -27.29
CA THR A 79 4.41 10.15 -26.65
C THR A 79 5.33 8.97 -26.32
N ARG A 80 5.30 8.53 -25.05
CA ARG A 80 6.04 7.34 -24.61
C ARG A 80 5.05 6.28 -24.16
N TYR A 81 5.36 5.03 -24.49
CA TYR A 81 4.61 3.87 -24.00
C TYR A 81 5.53 2.97 -23.20
N PHE A 82 5.01 2.42 -22.11
CA PHE A 82 5.73 1.48 -21.26
C PHE A 82 4.81 0.31 -20.93
N LEU A 83 5.30 -0.91 -21.14
CA LEU A 83 4.61 -2.12 -20.73
C LEU A 83 5.48 -2.85 -19.70
N LYS A 84 4.92 -3.11 -18.52
CA LYS A 84 5.61 -3.77 -17.42
C LYS A 84 4.77 -4.93 -16.92
N SER A 85 5.40 -6.09 -16.78
CA SER A 85 4.86 -7.20 -16.00
C SER A 85 5.56 -7.22 -14.65
N SER A 86 4.80 -7.30 -13.57
CA SER A 86 5.32 -7.31 -12.20
C SER A 86 4.54 -8.32 -11.35
N THR A 87 5.21 -8.98 -10.41
CA THR A 87 4.54 -9.74 -9.36
C THR A 87 4.53 -8.91 -8.10
N ASP A 88 3.34 -8.69 -7.53
CA ASP A 88 3.12 -7.95 -6.29
C ASP A 88 2.76 -8.94 -5.18
N VAL A 89 3.46 -8.83 -4.05
CA VAL A 89 3.21 -9.65 -2.86
C VAL A 89 2.96 -8.70 -1.69
N GLY A 90 1.73 -8.70 -1.16
CA GLY A 90 1.34 -7.80 -0.09
C GLY A 90 0.12 -8.29 0.68
N ASN A 91 0.04 -7.95 1.97
CA ASN A 91 -1.02 -8.36 2.90
C ASN A 91 -1.32 -9.89 2.89
N GLY A 92 -0.28 -10.72 2.75
CA GLY A 92 -0.41 -12.18 2.66
C GLY A 92 -1.04 -12.70 1.37
N GLU A 93 -1.07 -11.87 0.32
CA GLU A 93 -1.51 -12.20 -1.03
C GLU A 93 -0.32 -12.10 -2.00
N ALA A 94 -0.29 -12.99 -2.99
CA ALA A 94 0.52 -12.84 -4.20
C ALA A 94 -0.41 -12.59 -5.40
N SER A 95 -0.01 -11.65 -6.25
CA SER A 95 -0.72 -11.30 -7.49
C SER A 95 0.26 -11.00 -8.62
N ALA A 96 -0.07 -11.44 -9.83
CA ALA A 96 0.62 -11.06 -11.04
C ALA A 96 -0.11 -9.88 -11.67
N ARG A 97 0.61 -8.82 -12.03
CA ARG A 97 0.07 -7.57 -12.58
C ARG A 97 0.77 -7.21 -13.89
N LEU A 98 -0.03 -7.00 -14.93
CA LEU A 98 0.38 -6.42 -16.19
C LEU A 98 -0.03 -4.94 -16.20
N GLN A 99 0.89 -4.03 -16.47
CA GLN A 99 0.68 -2.58 -16.44
C GLN A 99 1.16 -1.97 -17.75
N GLY A 100 0.33 -1.13 -18.35
CA GLY A 100 0.65 -0.30 -19.50
C GLY A 100 0.51 1.17 -19.14
N HIS A 101 1.50 1.98 -19.51
CA HIS A 101 1.49 3.43 -19.35
C HIS A 101 1.63 4.09 -20.72
N LEU A 102 0.81 5.10 -20.97
CA LEU A 102 0.90 5.98 -22.12
C LEU A 102 1.03 7.41 -21.61
N VAL A 103 2.13 8.08 -21.94
CA VAL A 103 2.50 9.39 -21.40
C VAL A 103 2.56 10.41 -22.53
N HIS A 104 2.07 11.63 -22.28
CA HIS A 104 2.08 12.78 -23.20
C HIS A 104 1.26 12.60 -24.49
N PHE A 105 0.22 11.76 -24.48
CA PHE A 105 -0.53 11.45 -25.70
C PHE A 105 -1.41 12.60 -26.22
N LEU A 106 -1.75 13.59 -25.38
CA LEU A 106 -2.46 14.81 -25.77
C LEU A 106 -1.52 16.02 -25.96
N GLY A 107 -0.20 15.81 -25.84
CA GLY A 107 0.80 16.87 -25.93
C GLY A 107 1.04 17.66 -24.63
N GLY A 108 0.31 17.35 -23.55
CA GLY A 108 0.57 17.85 -22.20
C GLY A 108 1.30 16.82 -21.33
N LEU A 109 1.18 16.97 -20.00
CA LEU A 109 1.75 16.06 -18.99
C LEU A 109 0.80 14.91 -18.61
N GLU A 110 -0.13 14.55 -19.50
CA GLU A 110 -1.13 13.54 -19.20
C GLU A 110 -0.56 12.13 -19.23
N THR A 111 -1.05 11.27 -18.35
CA THR A 111 -0.70 9.87 -18.28
C THR A 111 -1.96 9.01 -18.24
N LEU A 112 -2.07 8.08 -19.18
CA LEU A 112 -3.07 7.01 -19.17
C LEU A 112 -2.40 5.71 -18.71
N GLN A 113 -2.92 5.12 -17.65
CA GLN A 113 -2.40 3.88 -17.05
C GLN A 113 -3.48 2.82 -17.07
N GLY A 114 -3.22 1.70 -17.74
CA GLY A 114 -4.07 0.51 -17.72
C GLY A 114 -3.36 -0.59 -16.96
N SER A 115 -4.06 -1.32 -16.10
CA SER A 115 -3.48 -2.48 -15.44
C SER A 115 -4.49 -3.61 -15.26
N ALA A 116 -4.01 -4.83 -15.43
CA ALA A 116 -4.75 -6.05 -15.20
C ALA A 116 -3.98 -6.90 -14.20
N SER A 117 -4.63 -7.39 -13.16
CA SER A 117 -4.01 -8.26 -12.17
C SER A 117 -4.85 -9.48 -11.84
N VAL A 118 -4.15 -10.57 -11.52
CA VAL A 118 -4.70 -11.85 -11.11
C VAL A 118 -3.95 -12.30 -9.87
N GLY A 119 -4.68 -12.54 -8.78
CA GLY A 119 -4.12 -12.89 -7.49
C GLY A 119 -4.90 -13.98 -6.78
N SER A 120 -4.32 -14.42 -5.66
CA SER A 120 -4.91 -15.48 -4.84
C SER A 120 -6.19 -15.06 -4.12
N ARG A 121 -6.30 -13.79 -3.70
CA ARG A 121 -7.48 -13.24 -3.03
C ARG A 121 -8.25 -12.35 -3.98
N THR A 122 -7.59 -11.45 -4.69
CA THR A 122 -8.16 -10.67 -5.79
C THR A 122 -8.04 -11.49 -7.07
N ARG A 123 -9.06 -12.31 -7.36
CA ARG A 123 -9.06 -13.25 -8.49
C ARG A 123 -8.81 -12.56 -9.82
N ARG A 124 -9.40 -11.38 -9.98
CA ARG A 124 -9.32 -10.53 -11.17
C ARG A 124 -9.45 -9.09 -10.73
N ALA A 125 -8.58 -8.21 -11.24
CA ALA A 125 -8.73 -6.78 -11.12
C ALA A 125 -8.27 -6.10 -12.40
N LEU A 126 -9.05 -5.12 -12.84
CA LEU A 126 -8.82 -4.28 -14.00
C LEU A 126 -8.94 -2.83 -13.53
N ASP A 127 -7.91 -2.03 -13.79
CA ASP A 127 -7.89 -0.62 -13.46
C ASP A 127 -7.45 0.19 -14.68
N LEU A 128 -8.15 1.26 -14.96
CA LEU A 128 -7.81 2.25 -15.99
C LEU A 128 -7.84 3.63 -15.33
N ASN A 129 -6.71 4.35 -15.34
CA ASN A 129 -6.60 5.67 -14.73
C ASN A 129 -6.01 6.65 -15.74
N PHE A 130 -6.68 7.79 -15.92
CA PHE A 130 -6.20 8.95 -16.64
C PHE A 130 -5.83 10.03 -15.62
N THR A 131 -4.60 10.51 -15.66
CA THR A 131 -4.08 11.53 -14.75
C THR A 131 -3.59 12.72 -15.56
N THR A 132 -3.96 13.93 -15.15
CA THR A 132 -3.54 15.18 -15.77
C THR A 132 -3.33 16.27 -14.71
N PRO A 133 -2.26 17.06 -14.79
CA PRO A 133 -2.12 18.24 -13.94
C PRO A 133 -3.06 19.35 -14.40
N ILE A 134 -3.77 19.96 -13.46
CA ILE A 134 -4.67 21.09 -13.75
C ILE A 134 -3.82 22.32 -14.03
N ARG A 135 -4.05 22.94 -15.20
CA ARG A 135 -3.33 24.15 -15.64
C ARG A 135 -1.80 24.00 -15.55
N TRP A 136 -1.28 22.82 -15.89
CA TRP A 136 0.17 22.53 -15.88
C TRP A 136 0.83 22.72 -14.50
N ASN A 137 0.05 22.75 -13.41
CA ASN A 137 0.56 22.89 -12.06
C ASN A 137 0.83 21.50 -11.44
N PRO A 138 2.08 21.16 -11.07
CA PRO A 138 2.41 19.86 -10.47
C PRO A 138 1.79 19.65 -9.08
N HIS A 139 1.35 20.72 -8.42
CA HIS A 139 0.67 20.65 -7.11
C HIS A 139 -0.83 20.40 -7.21
N GLN A 140 -1.39 20.33 -8.42
CA GLN A 140 -2.82 20.13 -8.65
C GLN A 140 -3.01 19.01 -9.66
N ILE A 141 -3.25 17.80 -9.18
CA ILE A 141 -3.33 16.60 -10.02
C ILE A 141 -4.77 16.11 -10.03
N PHE A 142 -5.37 16.08 -11.22
CA PHE A 142 -6.66 15.46 -11.45
C PHE A 142 -6.46 14.03 -11.96
N THR A 143 -7.19 13.07 -11.40
CA THR A 143 -7.21 11.69 -11.88
C THR A 143 -8.65 11.22 -12.06
N ALA A 144 -8.98 10.69 -13.24
CA ALA A 144 -10.24 10.01 -13.51
C ALA A 144 -9.95 8.55 -13.85
N GLY A 145 -10.71 7.62 -13.31
CA GLY A 145 -10.45 6.21 -13.56
C GLY A 145 -11.69 5.33 -13.46
N LEU A 146 -11.56 4.14 -14.06
CA LEU A 146 -12.52 3.05 -14.00
C LEU A 146 -11.82 1.85 -13.38
N PHE A 147 -12.56 1.11 -12.56
CA PHE A 147 -12.04 -0.07 -11.90
C PHE A 147 -13.08 -1.20 -11.88
N SER A 148 -12.60 -2.43 -11.91
CA SER A 148 -13.41 -3.63 -11.72
C SER A 148 -12.58 -4.72 -11.09
N PHE A 149 -13.05 -5.32 -10.00
CA PHE A 149 -12.36 -6.43 -9.35
C PHE A 149 -13.31 -7.44 -8.72
N GLU A 150 -12.84 -8.68 -8.60
CA GLU A 150 -13.49 -9.76 -7.85
C GLU A 150 -12.54 -10.26 -6.75
N ARG A 151 -12.97 -10.11 -5.50
CA ARG A 151 -12.26 -10.52 -4.30
C ARG A 151 -12.89 -11.73 -3.65
N ASP A 152 -12.07 -12.72 -3.35
CA ASP A 152 -12.41 -13.95 -2.65
C ASP A 152 -12.16 -13.76 -1.14
N ASN A 153 -13.23 -13.52 -0.38
CA ASN A 153 -13.15 -13.29 1.07
C ASN A 153 -13.32 -14.59 1.89
N THR A 154 -13.49 -15.75 1.23
CA THR A 154 -13.87 -17.05 1.83
C THR A 154 -13.00 -17.51 3.00
N LYS A 155 -11.76 -17.02 3.13
CA LYS A 155 -10.87 -17.33 4.26
C LYS A 155 -11.39 -16.83 5.61
N PHE A 156 -12.07 -15.68 5.65
CA PHE A 156 -12.55 -15.04 6.89
C PHE A 156 -14.06 -14.74 6.86
N SER A 157 -14.64 -14.65 5.68
CA SER A 157 -16.07 -14.43 5.45
C SER A 157 -16.47 -15.26 4.24
N SER A 158 -17.40 -16.20 4.39
CA SER A 158 -17.79 -17.22 3.40
C SER A 158 -18.50 -16.66 2.13
N ALA A 159 -18.05 -15.53 1.59
CA ALA A 159 -18.59 -14.82 0.43
C ALA A 159 -17.49 -14.38 -0.55
N ARG A 160 -17.91 -14.05 -1.77
CA ARG A 160 -17.11 -13.30 -2.74
C ARG A 160 -17.72 -11.94 -2.98
N GLU A 161 -16.85 -10.98 -3.27
CA GLU A 161 -17.20 -9.59 -3.50
C GLU A 161 -16.77 -9.21 -4.92
N ALA A 162 -17.72 -8.76 -5.73
CA ALA A 162 -17.44 -8.21 -7.05
C ALA A 162 -17.80 -6.73 -7.07
N VAL A 163 -16.87 -5.89 -7.49
CA VAL A 163 -17.04 -4.44 -7.52
C VAL A 163 -16.65 -3.93 -8.90
N TRP A 164 -17.39 -2.96 -9.39
CA TRP A 164 -17.02 -2.18 -10.57
C TRP A 164 -17.54 -0.76 -10.45
N GLY A 165 -16.84 0.20 -11.03
CA GLY A 165 -17.18 1.59 -10.85
C GLY A 165 -16.19 2.55 -11.49
N GLY A 166 -16.42 3.82 -11.21
CA GLY A 166 -15.56 4.92 -11.59
C GLY A 166 -15.18 5.78 -10.38
N ARG A 167 -14.04 6.44 -10.49
CA ARG A 167 -13.57 7.40 -9.50
C ARG A 167 -13.01 8.64 -10.19
N ALA A 168 -13.19 9.78 -9.56
CA ALA A 168 -12.52 11.02 -9.92
C ALA A 168 -11.86 11.57 -8.65
N SER A 169 -10.57 11.91 -8.72
CA SER A 169 -9.82 12.47 -7.61
C SER A 169 -9.13 13.76 -8.00
N LEU A 170 -9.02 14.65 -7.02
CA LEU A 170 -8.29 15.91 -7.09
C LEU A 170 -7.31 15.96 -5.92
N LEU A 171 -6.04 15.77 -6.24
CA LEU A 171 -4.94 15.89 -5.30
C LEU A 171 -4.38 17.31 -5.36
N LEU A 172 -4.40 17.99 -4.21
CA LEU A 172 -3.80 19.30 -4.00
C LEU A 172 -2.66 19.16 -3.00
N VAL A 173 -1.51 19.76 -3.31
CA VAL A 173 -0.35 19.82 -2.41
C VAL A 173 -0.16 21.26 -1.96
N ASP A 174 -0.22 21.50 -0.65
CA ASP A 174 -0.02 22.83 -0.09
C ASP A 174 1.46 23.24 -0.06
N ALA A 175 1.74 24.52 0.16
CA ALA A 175 3.09 25.08 0.29
C ALA A 175 3.90 24.41 1.41
N MET A 176 3.24 23.88 2.44
CA MET A 176 3.89 23.12 3.52
C MET A 176 4.24 21.66 3.13
N GLY A 177 3.83 21.21 1.95
CA GLY A 177 3.99 19.82 1.49
C GLY A 177 2.87 18.87 1.95
N ASP A 178 1.85 19.40 2.65
CA ASP A 178 0.69 18.63 3.07
C ASP A 178 -0.20 18.28 1.86
N GLN A 179 -0.74 17.07 1.85
CA GLN A 179 -1.55 16.56 0.75
C GLN A 179 -3.04 16.56 1.11
N HIS A 180 -3.85 17.10 0.21
CA HIS A 180 -5.30 17.16 0.30
C HIS A 180 -5.89 16.46 -0.92
N ASP A 181 -6.45 15.26 -0.73
CA ASP A 181 -7.03 14.46 -1.80
C ASP A 181 -8.56 14.41 -1.68
N PHE A 182 -9.25 14.92 -2.68
CA PHE A 182 -10.70 14.91 -2.78
C PHE A 182 -11.11 13.86 -3.81
N VAL A 183 -11.83 12.82 -3.38
CA VAL A 183 -12.19 11.68 -4.23
C VAL A 183 -13.70 11.52 -4.28
N TYR A 184 -14.26 11.55 -5.46
CA TYR A 184 -15.62 11.10 -5.72
C TYR A 184 -15.59 9.70 -6.33
N GLU A 185 -16.32 8.76 -5.72
CA GLU A 185 -16.41 7.36 -6.16
C GLU A 185 -17.87 7.01 -6.43
N ALA A 186 -18.12 6.35 -7.56
CA ALA A 186 -19.39 5.73 -7.91
C ALA A 186 -19.17 4.26 -8.26
N ALA A 187 -19.67 3.36 -7.43
CA ALA A 187 -19.39 1.93 -7.53
C ALA A 187 -20.66 1.08 -7.35
N CYS A 188 -20.76 0.02 -8.15
CA CYS A 188 -21.71 -1.06 -7.94
C CYS A 188 -20.98 -2.25 -7.32
N ARG A 189 -21.53 -2.77 -6.24
CA ARG A 189 -20.92 -3.79 -5.39
C ARG A 189 -21.86 -4.96 -5.27
N ASN A 190 -21.38 -6.18 -5.44
CA ASN A 190 -22.18 -7.39 -5.31
C ASN A 190 -21.50 -8.36 -4.36
N ILE A 191 -22.17 -8.66 -3.25
CA ILE A 191 -21.78 -9.71 -2.32
C ILE A 191 -22.57 -10.97 -2.67
N GLY A 192 -21.86 -11.99 -3.17
CA GLY A 192 -22.49 -13.19 -3.68
C GLY A 192 -21.56 -14.41 -3.66
N LYS A 193 -21.95 -15.45 -4.42
CA LYS A 193 -21.24 -16.74 -4.50
C LYS A 193 -20.90 -17.30 -3.10
N LEU A 194 -21.92 -17.33 -2.23
CA LEU A 194 -21.79 -17.80 -0.85
C LEU A 194 -21.43 -19.29 -0.83
N VAL A 195 -20.55 -19.67 0.10
CA VAL A 195 -20.27 -21.09 0.38
C VAL A 195 -21.52 -21.71 1.05
N PRO A 196 -21.85 -23.00 0.81
CA PRO A 196 -23.05 -23.63 1.39
C PRO A 196 -23.18 -23.49 2.92
N GLY A 197 -22.05 -23.44 3.64
CA GLY A 197 -21.99 -23.23 5.09
C GLY A 197 -21.94 -21.77 5.55
N ALA A 198 -22.23 -20.79 4.70
CA ALA A 198 -22.23 -19.38 5.06
C ALA A 198 -23.27 -19.08 6.17
N SER A 199 -22.86 -18.27 7.13
CA SER A 199 -23.68 -17.86 8.27
C SER A 199 -24.91 -17.05 7.86
N ILE A 200 -25.93 -17.03 8.72
CA ILE A 200 -27.16 -16.26 8.49
C ILE A 200 -26.86 -14.77 8.38
N GLY A 201 -25.96 -14.25 9.24
CA GLY A 201 -25.58 -12.83 9.21
C GLY A 201 -24.94 -12.43 7.87
N LEU A 202 -24.12 -13.29 7.26
CA LEU A 202 -23.54 -13.04 5.95
C LEU A 202 -24.57 -13.18 4.81
N ARG A 203 -25.46 -14.17 4.90
CA ARG A 203 -26.56 -14.35 3.92
C ARG A 203 -27.48 -13.13 3.85
N GLN A 204 -27.75 -12.48 4.99
CA GLN A 204 -28.53 -11.23 5.05
C GLN A 204 -27.82 -10.05 4.37
N GLN A 205 -26.49 -10.09 4.26
CA GLN A 205 -25.68 -9.05 3.62
C GLN A 205 -25.40 -9.34 2.14
N ALA A 206 -25.79 -10.51 1.64
CA ALA A 206 -25.56 -10.92 0.27
C ALA A 206 -26.56 -10.24 -0.68
N ARG A 207 -26.17 -9.06 -1.17
CA ARG A 207 -26.96 -8.29 -2.12
C ARG A 207 -26.06 -7.43 -3.01
N THR A 208 -26.67 -6.90 -4.07
CA THR A 208 -26.06 -5.84 -4.88
C THR A 208 -26.39 -4.49 -4.26
N THR A 209 -25.38 -3.65 -4.04
CA THR A 209 -25.53 -2.28 -3.54
C THR A 209 -24.80 -1.30 -4.44
N SER A 210 -25.40 -0.12 -4.61
CA SER A 210 -24.77 1.02 -5.27
C SER A 210 -24.21 1.99 -4.22
N LYS A 211 -22.97 2.45 -4.41
CA LYS A 211 -22.31 3.46 -3.58
C LYS A 211 -21.98 4.67 -4.44
N SER A 212 -22.42 5.84 -4.00
CA SER A 212 -21.84 7.11 -4.40
C SER A 212 -21.32 7.80 -3.15
N SER A 213 -20.04 8.14 -3.15
CA SER A 213 -19.35 8.67 -1.97
C SER A 213 -18.36 9.76 -2.33
N LEU A 214 -18.33 10.81 -1.53
CA LEU A 214 -17.32 11.85 -1.54
C LEU A 214 -16.38 11.65 -0.36
N SER A 215 -15.09 11.53 -0.63
CA SER A 215 -14.04 11.34 0.37
C SER A 215 -13.07 12.50 0.34
N TYR A 216 -12.63 12.92 1.52
CA TYR A 216 -11.56 13.88 1.72
C TYR A 216 -10.47 13.24 2.57
N THR A 217 -9.24 13.21 2.05
CA THR A 217 -8.08 12.68 2.73
C THR A 217 -7.06 13.80 2.94
N TYR A 218 -6.71 14.03 4.20
CA TYR A 218 -5.58 14.87 4.58
C TYR A 218 -4.41 13.97 4.98
N THR A 219 -3.26 14.16 4.33
CA THR A 219 -2.02 13.41 4.65
C THR A 219 -0.88 14.37 4.89
N ARG A 220 -0.25 14.22 6.06
CA ARG A 220 1.00 14.89 6.43
C ARG A 220 2.03 13.83 6.76
N ASP A 221 3.06 13.74 5.93
CA ASP A 221 4.14 12.77 6.09
C ASP A 221 5.49 13.47 6.26
N SER A 222 6.01 13.45 7.48
CA SER A 222 7.30 14.02 7.85
C SER A 222 8.38 12.94 8.04
N ARG A 223 8.12 11.71 7.62
CA ARG A 223 9.07 10.61 7.77
C ARG A 223 10.27 10.76 6.84
N ASP A 224 11.40 10.20 7.26
CA ASP A 224 12.67 10.24 6.52
C ASP A 224 12.63 9.50 5.18
N SER A 225 11.75 8.50 5.01
CA SER A 225 11.50 7.87 3.72
C SER A 225 10.01 7.62 3.48
N GLN A 226 9.42 8.34 2.52
CA GLN A 226 8.02 8.15 2.12
C GLN A 226 7.82 6.84 1.35
N LEU A 227 8.81 6.46 0.53
CA LEU A 227 8.78 5.24 -0.29
C LEU A 227 9.02 3.98 0.53
N GLU A 228 9.73 4.13 1.65
CA GLU A 228 10.07 3.05 2.55
C GLU A 228 9.60 3.39 3.98
N PRO A 229 8.28 3.44 4.20
CA PRO A 229 7.69 3.87 5.48
C PRO A 229 8.18 3.03 6.67
N GLU A 230 8.55 1.78 6.40
CA GLU A 230 9.06 0.82 7.37
C GLU A 230 10.53 1.06 7.75
N PHE A 231 11.31 1.74 6.90
CA PHE A 231 12.71 2.11 7.17
C PHE A 231 12.84 3.38 8.00
N CYS A 232 11.70 4.00 8.32
CA CYS A 232 11.71 5.31 8.92
C CYS A 232 12.29 5.26 10.32
N THR A 233 13.40 5.95 10.52
CA THR A 233 14.02 6.11 11.83
C THR A 233 13.58 7.39 12.51
N LYS A 234 12.94 8.31 11.76
CA LYS A 234 12.53 9.61 12.26
C LYS A 234 11.25 10.07 11.57
N GLY A 235 10.50 10.91 12.27
CA GLY A 235 9.34 11.59 11.71
C GLY A 235 8.03 10.86 11.98
N SER A 236 6.96 11.41 11.41
CA SER A 236 5.60 10.97 11.69
C SER A 236 4.74 11.01 10.45
N LEU A 237 3.85 10.04 10.32
CA LEU A 237 2.73 10.07 9.40
C LEU A 237 1.47 10.42 10.20
N PHE A 238 0.67 11.33 9.65
CA PHE A 238 -0.71 11.52 10.06
C PHE A 238 -1.59 11.54 8.81
N ARG A 239 -2.59 10.67 8.79
CA ARG A 239 -3.57 10.57 7.71
C ARG A 239 -4.97 10.55 8.31
N SER A 240 -5.83 11.43 7.83
CA SER A 240 -7.24 11.49 8.21
C SER A 240 -8.11 11.42 6.97
N VAL A 241 -9.10 10.54 6.99
CA VAL A 241 -10.02 10.28 5.89
C VAL A 241 -11.44 10.51 6.38
N ILE A 242 -12.20 11.35 5.69
CA ILE A 242 -13.62 11.55 5.91
C ILE A 242 -14.34 11.14 4.63
N GLU A 243 -15.19 10.14 4.68
CA GLU A 243 -16.01 9.66 3.57
C GLU A 243 -17.49 9.87 3.89
N VAL A 244 -18.21 10.50 2.97
CA VAL A 244 -19.64 10.73 3.05
C VAL A 244 -20.30 10.05 1.85
N ALA A 245 -21.07 9.01 2.13
CA ALA A 245 -21.88 8.28 1.16
C ALA A 245 -23.36 8.67 1.27
N GLY A 246 -24.03 8.80 0.13
CA GLY A 246 -25.45 9.18 0.06
C GLY A 246 -25.88 10.24 -0.97
N PRO A 247 -25.02 10.94 -1.74
CA PRO A 247 -25.52 11.79 -2.82
C PRO A 247 -26.21 10.98 -3.94
N GLY A 248 -25.98 9.67 -4.00
CA GLY A 248 -26.70 8.72 -4.82
C GLY A 248 -26.52 7.27 -4.35
N GLY A 249 -27.38 6.38 -4.82
CA GLY A 249 -27.33 4.95 -4.51
C GLY A 249 -27.91 4.55 -3.16
N ASP A 250 -27.66 3.29 -2.80
CA ASP A 250 -28.24 2.62 -1.62
C ASP A 250 -27.44 2.90 -0.34
N ALA A 251 -26.12 3.06 -0.49
CA ALA A 251 -25.20 3.25 0.62
C ALA A 251 -25.28 4.67 1.20
N ARG A 252 -25.56 4.78 2.50
CA ARG A 252 -25.76 6.05 3.20
C ARG A 252 -25.07 6.06 4.55
N PHE A 253 -23.88 6.65 4.60
CA PHE A 253 -23.07 6.68 5.81
C PHE A 253 -22.09 7.86 5.83
N VAL A 254 -21.60 8.18 7.02
CA VAL A 254 -20.43 9.02 7.25
C VAL A 254 -19.38 8.15 7.93
N LYS A 255 -18.17 8.14 7.38
CA LYS A 255 -17.05 7.35 7.88
C LYS A 255 -15.87 8.28 8.13
N LEU A 256 -15.29 8.16 9.31
CA LEU A 256 -14.06 8.81 9.71
C LEU A 256 -13.00 7.73 9.92
N GLY A 257 -11.83 7.91 9.34
CA GLY A 257 -10.65 7.07 9.54
C GLY A 257 -9.45 7.93 9.89
N THR A 258 -8.65 7.49 10.83
CA THR A 258 -7.40 8.17 11.21
C THR A 258 -6.30 7.14 11.37
N GLU A 259 -5.14 7.47 10.83
CA GLU A 259 -3.92 6.69 10.91
C GLU A 259 -2.79 7.62 11.34
N SER A 260 -2.01 7.19 12.32
CA SER A 260 -0.82 7.89 12.76
C SER A 260 0.30 6.92 13.05
N THR A 261 1.48 7.23 12.54
CA THR A 261 2.70 6.48 12.80
C THR A 261 3.76 7.45 13.27
N LEU A 262 4.48 7.12 14.34
CA LEU A 262 5.60 7.87 14.86
C LEU A 262 6.81 6.95 14.93
N SER A 263 7.88 7.31 14.24
CA SER A 263 9.14 6.56 14.27
C SER A 263 10.26 7.38 14.89
N ARG A 264 11.05 6.75 15.76
CA ARG A 264 12.18 7.39 16.44
C ARG A 264 13.37 6.45 16.63
N GLY A 265 14.55 6.89 16.21
CA GLY A 265 15.82 6.20 16.41
C GLY A 265 16.24 6.21 17.88
N LEU A 266 16.58 5.04 18.42
CA LEU A 266 17.03 4.83 19.80
C LEU A 266 18.56 4.85 19.87
N ARG A 267 19.16 6.01 19.52
CA ARG A 267 20.63 6.18 19.48
C ARG A 267 21.35 5.89 20.80
N ARG A 268 20.65 5.92 21.94
CA ARG A 268 21.20 5.58 23.25
C ARG A 268 21.48 4.08 23.43
N ILE A 269 20.77 3.22 22.70
CA ILE A 269 20.94 1.76 22.75
C ILE A 269 22.02 1.31 21.77
N GLY A 270 22.07 1.95 20.60
CA GLY A 270 23.07 1.71 19.58
C GLY A 270 22.59 2.20 18.21
N GLU A 271 23.49 2.13 17.23
CA GLU A 271 23.14 2.44 15.84
C GLU A 271 22.20 1.37 15.25
N GLY A 272 21.24 1.81 14.43
CA GLY A 272 20.26 0.92 13.79
C GLY A 272 19.03 0.55 14.62
N TRP A 273 18.97 0.95 15.90
CA TRP A 273 17.81 0.75 16.74
C TRP A 273 16.75 1.83 16.51
N SER A 274 15.49 1.41 16.37
CA SER A 274 14.35 2.30 16.19
C SER A 274 13.14 1.79 16.96
N THR A 275 12.31 2.72 17.42
CA THR A 275 10.97 2.42 17.90
C THR A 275 9.94 3.04 16.98
N THR A 276 8.86 2.31 16.76
CA THR A 276 7.72 2.75 15.95
C THR A 276 6.46 2.58 16.79
N LEU A 277 5.66 3.64 16.86
CA LEU A 277 4.35 3.63 17.47
C LEU A 277 3.34 3.91 16.37
N SER A 278 2.36 3.04 16.20
CA SER A 278 1.28 3.24 15.24
C SER A 278 -0.06 3.19 15.92
N ALA A 279 -1.00 4.01 15.43
CA ALA A 279 -2.37 4.02 15.86
C ALA A 279 -3.27 4.17 14.62
N ARG A 280 -4.32 3.34 14.56
CA ARG A 280 -5.40 3.44 13.60
C ARG A 280 -6.71 3.48 14.35
N ALA A 281 -7.62 4.32 13.90
CA ALA A 281 -8.97 4.39 14.44
C ALA A 281 -9.95 4.68 13.30
N GLY A 282 -11.19 4.24 13.47
CA GLY A 282 -12.24 4.65 12.56
C GLY A 282 -13.62 4.41 13.11
N LEU A 283 -14.55 5.22 12.61
CA LEU A 283 -15.94 5.27 13.02
C LEU A 283 -16.81 5.42 11.78
N LEU A 284 -17.75 4.50 11.60
CA LEU A 284 -18.78 4.53 10.58
C LEU A 284 -20.12 4.75 11.27
N ARG A 285 -20.90 5.71 10.78
CA ARG A 285 -22.27 5.98 11.21
C ARG A 285 -23.16 6.07 10.00
N THR A 286 -24.24 5.29 9.99
CA THR A 286 -25.23 5.31 8.91
C THR A 286 -26.16 6.51 9.07
N THR A 287 -26.50 7.18 7.97
CA THR A 287 -27.35 8.38 8.00
C THR A 287 -28.83 8.08 7.78
N ASN A 288 -29.18 6.85 7.44
CA ASN A 288 -30.53 6.39 7.10
C ASN A 288 -31.17 5.49 8.18
N ASN A 289 -30.58 5.40 9.38
CA ASN A 289 -31.00 4.50 10.47
C ASN A 289 -31.11 3.01 10.07
N GLN A 290 -30.43 2.59 9.00
CA GLN A 290 -30.30 1.18 8.63
C GLN A 290 -28.97 0.62 9.15
N PRO A 291 -28.86 -0.70 9.38
CA PRO A 291 -27.57 -1.32 9.65
C PRO A 291 -26.55 -1.02 8.54
N SER A 292 -25.28 -0.86 8.90
CA SER A 292 -24.21 -0.67 7.93
C SER A 292 -24.06 -1.87 6.99
N ASP A 293 -23.57 -1.62 5.79
CA ASP A 293 -23.36 -2.68 4.80
C ASP A 293 -22.00 -3.35 5.00
N TYR A 294 -21.96 -4.67 4.82
CA TYR A 294 -20.74 -5.46 4.97
C TYR A 294 -19.50 -4.87 4.26
N PRO A 295 -19.56 -4.39 3.00
CA PRO A 295 -18.40 -3.82 2.31
C PRO A 295 -17.85 -2.53 2.92
N ASP A 296 -18.68 -1.79 3.67
CA ASP A 296 -18.32 -0.48 4.24
C ASP A 296 -17.69 -0.60 5.62
N ARG A 297 -17.93 -1.73 6.29
CA ARG A 297 -17.43 -2.05 7.64
C ARG A 297 -15.91 -2.24 7.65
N SER A 298 -15.31 -1.90 8.78
CA SER A 298 -13.90 -2.16 9.02
C SER A 298 -13.67 -3.60 9.48
N HIS A 299 -12.52 -4.14 9.10
CA HIS A 299 -12.05 -5.45 9.54
C HIS A 299 -10.68 -5.31 10.21
N LEU A 300 -10.45 -6.11 11.25
CA LEU A 300 -9.24 -6.01 12.05
C LEU A 300 -8.63 -7.40 12.30
N GLY A 301 -7.30 -7.44 12.40
CA GLY A 301 -6.53 -8.65 12.68
C GLY A 301 -5.83 -9.23 11.45
N GLY A 302 -4.73 -9.91 11.70
CA GLY A 302 -3.85 -10.45 10.66
C GLY A 302 -2.41 -9.98 10.83
N PRO A 303 -1.48 -10.53 10.05
CA PRO A 303 -0.05 -10.24 10.22
C PRO A 303 0.33 -8.78 9.94
N THR A 304 -0.44 -8.06 9.12
CA THR A 304 -0.21 -6.63 8.77
C THR A 304 -1.03 -5.66 9.61
N SER A 305 -1.80 -6.15 10.59
CA SER A 305 -2.65 -5.38 11.49
C SER A 305 -2.34 -5.79 12.94
N VAL A 306 -3.33 -6.21 13.73
CA VAL A 306 -3.09 -6.81 15.04
C VAL A 306 -2.52 -8.22 14.84
N ARG A 307 -1.20 -8.35 15.03
CA ARG A 307 -0.42 -9.60 14.93
C ARG A 307 -0.97 -10.66 15.91
N MET A 308 -0.65 -11.93 15.66
CA MET A 308 -1.12 -13.09 16.44
C MET A 308 -2.65 -13.31 16.43
N PHE A 309 -3.36 -12.63 15.55
CA PHE A 309 -4.73 -12.94 15.17
C PHE A 309 -4.79 -13.33 13.70
N SER A 310 -5.80 -14.13 13.35
CA SER A 310 -6.08 -14.51 11.97
C SER A 310 -6.51 -13.30 11.15
N HIS A 311 -6.32 -13.37 9.83
CA HIS A 311 -6.70 -12.29 8.91
C HIS A 311 -8.17 -11.91 9.09
N ASN A 312 -8.45 -10.63 9.35
CA ASN A 312 -9.79 -10.10 9.64
C ASN A 312 -10.53 -10.86 10.77
N GLY A 313 -9.79 -11.45 11.70
CA GLY A 313 -10.30 -12.40 12.69
C GLY A 313 -10.78 -11.81 14.01
N LEU A 314 -10.66 -10.50 14.22
CA LEU A 314 -11.13 -9.79 15.40
C LEU A 314 -12.53 -9.21 15.21
N GLY A 315 -13.29 -9.09 16.30
CA GLY A 315 -14.57 -8.39 16.34
C GLY A 315 -15.81 -9.26 16.10
N PRO A 316 -16.95 -8.65 15.73
CA PRO A 316 -18.24 -9.33 15.64
C PRO A 316 -18.27 -10.45 14.59
N LYS A 317 -18.82 -11.61 14.97
CA LYS A 317 -18.96 -12.79 14.11
C LYS A 317 -20.38 -13.33 14.10
N SER A 318 -20.74 -13.98 12.98
CA SER A 318 -21.90 -14.86 12.89
C SER A 318 -21.41 -16.25 12.53
N GLY A 319 -21.50 -17.18 13.48
CA GLY A 319 -20.88 -18.50 13.35
C GLY A 319 -19.37 -18.39 13.09
N ARG A 320 -18.92 -18.86 11.92
CA ARG A 320 -17.51 -18.81 11.49
C ARG A 320 -17.13 -17.54 10.72
N ASP A 321 -18.10 -16.74 10.30
CA ASP A 321 -17.87 -15.59 9.41
C ASP A 321 -17.63 -14.31 10.21
N SER A 322 -16.61 -13.57 9.81
CA SER A 322 -16.28 -12.26 10.38
C SER A 322 -17.07 -11.17 9.66
N LEU A 323 -17.99 -10.51 10.37
CA LEU A 323 -18.93 -9.56 9.78
C LEU A 323 -18.38 -8.14 9.66
N GLY A 324 -17.22 -7.86 10.27
CA GLY A 324 -16.69 -6.51 10.41
C GLY A 324 -17.42 -5.70 11.49
N GLY A 325 -17.01 -4.45 11.66
CA GLY A 325 -17.62 -3.52 12.60
C GLY A 325 -17.55 -2.08 12.13
N ASP A 326 -18.29 -1.22 12.81
CA ASP A 326 -18.48 0.19 12.45
C ASP A 326 -17.49 1.09 13.19
N ALA A 327 -17.13 0.73 14.43
CA ALA A 327 -16.14 1.45 15.21
C ALA A 327 -14.95 0.54 15.50
N HIS A 328 -13.74 1.05 15.32
CA HIS A 328 -12.52 0.30 15.60
C HIS A 328 -11.38 1.20 16.02
N TRP A 329 -10.45 0.61 16.73
CA TRP A 329 -9.13 1.17 16.92
C TRP A 329 -8.11 0.05 17.05
N SER A 330 -6.87 0.34 16.68
CA SER A 330 -5.73 -0.55 16.88
C SER A 330 -4.47 0.27 17.09
N VAL A 331 -3.64 -0.16 18.02
CA VAL A 331 -2.34 0.45 18.29
C VAL A 331 -1.26 -0.63 18.27
N GLY A 332 -0.09 -0.26 17.78
CA GLY A 332 1.10 -1.08 17.75
C GLY A 332 2.27 -0.31 18.35
N ALA A 333 3.06 -0.97 19.17
CA ALA A 333 4.37 -0.49 19.56
C ALA A 333 5.41 -1.53 19.17
N GLU A 334 6.41 -1.09 18.42
CA GLU A 334 7.50 -1.91 17.92
C GLU A 334 8.84 -1.32 18.35
N VAL A 335 9.77 -2.20 18.71
CA VAL A 335 11.19 -1.88 18.83
C VAL A 335 11.94 -2.82 17.89
N ALA A 336 12.69 -2.25 16.96
CA ALA A 336 13.50 -2.99 16.00
C ALA A 336 14.97 -2.66 16.17
N GLY A 337 15.83 -3.66 15.95
CA GLY A 337 17.28 -3.52 16.01
C GLY A 337 18.00 -4.45 15.04
N PRO A 338 19.29 -4.23 14.78
CA PRO A 338 20.08 -5.09 13.91
C PRO A 338 20.23 -6.49 14.53
N VAL A 339 20.19 -7.54 13.69
CA VAL A 339 20.38 -8.94 14.14
C VAL A 339 21.79 -9.17 14.67
N TRP A 340 22.79 -8.51 14.10
CA TRP A 340 24.18 -8.62 14.52
C TRP A 340 24.74 -7.24 14.89
N PHE A 341 25.55 -7.20 15.95
CA PHE A 341 26.25 -5.99 16.37
C PHE A 341 27.12 -5.46 15.22
N GLY A 342 27.10 -4.14 14.99
CA GLY A 342 27.87 -3.48 13.93
C GLY A 342 27.31 -3.61 12.51
N LYS A 343 26.15 -4.28 12.32
CA LYS A 343 25.48 -4.44 11.01
C LYS A 343 24.14 -3.69 10.95
N ALA A 344 24.15 -2.40 11.33
CA ALA A 344 22.96 -1.55 11.36
C ALA A 344 22.28 -1.39 9.98
N GLN A 345 23.08 -1.44 8.92
CA GLN A 345 22.70 -1.30 7.51
C GLN A 345 22.13 -2.57 6.88
N TRP A 346 22.18 -3.71 7.57
CA TRP A 346 21.64 -4.94 6.99
C TRP A 346 20.11 -4.91 6.89
N PRO A 347 19.53 -5.46 5.82
CA PRO A 347 18.06 -5.47 5.61
C PRO A 347 17.32 -6.37 6.61
N LEU A 348 18.06 -7.22 7.34
CA LEU A 348 17.52 -8.14 8.33
C LEU A 348 17.61 -7.51 9.73
N LYS A 349 16.47 -7.34 10.39
CA LYS A 349 16.35 -6.80 11.74
C LYS A 349 15.58 -7.78 12.62
N TRP A 350 15.89 -7.84 13.91
CA TRP A 350 14.94 -8.42 14.85
C TRP A 350 13.99 -7.31 15.32
N HIS A 351 12.79 -7.68 15.73
CA HIS A 351 11.87 -6.75 16.37
C HIS A 351 11.10 -7.40 17.52
N LEU A 352 10.64 -6.57 18.44
CA LEU A 352 9.71 -6.90 19.50
C LEU A 352 8.48 -6.01 19.29
N PHE A 353 7.30 -6.60 19.40
CA PHE A 353 6.05 -5.87 19.19
C PHE A 353 5.03 -6.19 20.28
N ILE A 354 4.18 -5.20 20.54
CA ILE A 354 2.94 -5.35 21.30
C ILE A 354 1.83 -4.63 20.51
N ASN A 355 0.76 -5.36 20.19
CA ASN A 355 -0.36 -4.83 19.44
C ASN A 355 -1.64 -5.00 20.26
N ALA A 356 -2.44 -3.95 20.32
CA ALA A 356 -3.79 -3.99 20.87
C ALA A 356 -4.78 -3.49 19.84
N GLY A 357 -6.00 -4.00 19.87
CA GLY A 357 -7.06 -3.44 19.05
C GLY A 357 -8.42 -4.01 19.39
N GLN A 358 -9.45 -3.29 18.96
CA GLN A 358 -10.82 -3.67 19.15
C GLN A 358 -11.69 -3.20 18.00
N LEU A 359 -12.71 -4.00 17.69
CA LEU A 359 -13.68 -3.76 16.64
C LEU A 359 -15.08 -4.01 17.20
N ALA A 360 -15.97 -3.03 17.04
CA ALA A 360 -17.33 -3.09 17.55
C ALA A 360 -18.35 -2.79 16.43
N PHE A 361 -19.47 -3.51 16.45
CA PHE A 361 -20.65 -3.16 15.67
C PHE A 361 -21.44 -2.10 16.44
N LEU A 362 -21.89 -1.04 15.76
CA LEU A 362 -22.65 0.03 16.41
C LEU A 362 -24.14 -0.20 16.21
N ASP A 363 -24.85 -0.47 17.31
CA ASP A 363 -26.31 -0.45 17.31
C ASP A 363 -26.80 1.01 17.33
N GLN A 364 -27.24 1.47 16.15
CA GLN A 364 -27.70 2.83 15.91
C GLN A 364 -29.22 3.01 16.14
N SER A 365 -29.90 2.04 16.76
CA SER A 365 -31.33 2.13 17.08
C SER A 365 -31.66 3.24 18.10
N SER A 366 -30.73 3.54 19.00
CA SER A 366 -30.87 4.56 20.05
C SER A 366 -29.51 5.07 20.54
N ASN A 367 -29.47 6.29 21.10
CA ASN A 367 -28.22 6.85 21.65
C ASN A 367 -27.65 6.01 22.80
N SER A 368 -28.50 5.40 23.63
CA SER A 368 -28.07 4.50 24.70
C SER A 368 -27.47 3.20 24.15
N ALA A 369 -28.03 2.64 23.07
CA ALA A 369 -27.48 1.47 22.40
C ALA A 369 -26.12 1.76 21.74
N VAL A 370 -25.95 2.94 21.14
CA VAL A 370 -24.65 3.39 20.61
C VAL A 370 -23.63 3.49 21.74
N ALA A 371 -23.99 4.11 22.86
CA ALA A 371 -23.10 4.23 24.02
C ALA A 371 -22.71 2.85 24.59
N ALA A 372 -23.67 1.91 24.66
CA ALA A 372 -23.39 0.54 25.08
C ALA A 372 -22.45 -0.18 24.10
N SER A 373 -22.67 -0.01 22.79
CA SER A 373 -21.83 -0.58 21.74
C SER A 373 -20.38 -0.06 21.82
N LEU A 374 -20.21 1.24 22.08
CA LEU A 374 -18.90 1.88 22.25
C LEU A 374 -18.16 1.39 23.50
N ARG A 375 -18.84 0.95 24.56
CA ARG A 375 -18.16 0.34 25.73
C ARG A 375 -17.38 -0.92 25.35
N THR A 376 -17.79 -1.65 24.31
CA THR A 376 -17.05 -2.80 23.78
C THR A 376 -15.63 -2.44 23.38
N LEU A 377 -15.40 -1.19 22.92
CA LEU A 377 -14.07 -0.68 22.55
C LEU A 377 -13.08 -0.61 23.73
N THR A 378 -13.58 -0.64 24.97
CA THR A 378 -12.75 -0.61 26.19
C THR A 378 -12.18 -1.98 26.58
N GLN A 379 -12.58 -3.05 25.89
CA GLN A 379 -12.12 -4.42 26.13
C GLN A 379 -11.27 -4.92 24.96
N PRO A 380 -10.04 -4.40 24.76
CA PRO A 380 -9.25 -4.74 23.58
C PRO A 380 -8.66 -6.15 23.64
N SER A 381 -8.41 -6.68 22.45
CA SER A 381 -7.60 -7.88 22.26
C SER A 381 -6.14 -7.46 22.13
N LEU A 382 -5.28 -8.10 22.91
CA LEU A 382 -3.86 -7.76 23.07
C LEU A 382 -3.00 -8.93 22.63
N SER A 383 -1.90 -8.64 21.96
CA SER A 383 -0.89 -9.60 21.53
C SER A 383 0.50 -9.05 21.72
N ALA A 384 1.46 -9.94 21.95
CA ALA A 384 2.87 -9.59 21.99
C ALA A 384 3.71 -10.69 21.38
N GLY A 385 4.88 -10.33 20.89
CA GLY A 385 5.81 -11.29 20.31
C GLY A 385 7.14 -10.69 19.92
N ALA A 386 8.01 -11.56 19.42
CA ALA A 386 9.28 -11.23 18.84
C ALA A 386 9.35 -11.82 17.44
N GLY A 387 10.17 -11.25 16.57
CA GLY A 387 10.28 -11.72 15.20
C GLY A 387 11.53 -11.24 14.51
N ILE A 388 11.67 -11.72 13.28
CA ILE A 388 12.67 -11.24 12.34
C ILE A 388 11.94 -10.56 11.20
N VAL A 389 12.42 -9.37 10.85
CA VAL A 389 11.92 -8.57 9.75
C VAL A 389 12.99 -8.51 8.68
N PHE A 390 12.65 -8.98 7.49
CA PHE A 390 13.44 -8.79 6.28
C PHE A 390 12.79 -7.70 5.44
N ARG A 391 13.60 -6.77 4.95
CA ARG A 391 13.12 -5.59 4.23
C ARG A 391 13.83 -5.45 2.88
N GLN A 392 13.07 -5.23 1.82
CA GLN A 392 13.60 -5.00 0.47
C GLN A 392 12.74 -3.96 -0.26
N GLY A 393 13.25 -2.74 -0.39
CA GLY A 393 12.44 -1.64 -0.93
C GLY A 393 11.23 -1.36 -0.03
N PRO A 394 10.03 -1.13 -0.60
CA PRO A 394 8.80 -0.97 0.18
C PRO A 394 8.28 -2.28 0.80
N LEU A 395 8.83 -3.45 0.41
CA LEU A 395 8.36 -4.75 0.88
C LEU A 395 8.94 -5.08 2.26
N ARG A 396 8.06 -5.42 3.19
CA ARG A 396 8.39 -5.92 4.53
C ARG A 396 7.87 -7.34 4.69
N LEU A 397 8.79 -8.26 5.01
CA LEU A 397 8.52 -9.64 5.37
C LEU A 397 8.82 -9.84 6.85
N GLU A 398 7.87 -10.39 7.58
CA GLU A 398 7.97 -10.67 9.01
C GLU A 398 7.81 -12.16 9.28
N VAL A 399 8.68 -12.71 10.12
CA VAL A 399 8.50 -14.02 10.72
C VAL A 399 8.42 -13.81 12.23
N ASN A 400 7.20 -13.90 12.75
CA ASN A 400 6.87 -13.55 14.12
C ASN A 400 6.59 -14.80 14.93
N ALA A 401 7.15 -14.88 16.13
CA ALA A 401 6.80 -15.84 17.18
C ALA A 401 6.13 -15.06 18.32
N GLY A 402 4.86 -15.34 18.58
CA GLY A 402 4.11 -14.58 19.58
C GLY A 402 2.86 -15.28 20.07
N VAL A 403 2.18 -14.58 20.97
CA VAL A 403 0.96 -15.07 21.60
C VAL A 403 -0.08 -13.94 21.75
N PRO A 404 -1.38 -14.26 21.62
CA PRO A 404 -2.43 -13.38 22.08
C PRO A 404 -2.46 -13.44 23.62
N LEU A 405 -2.26 -12.28 24.25
CA LEU A 405 -2.30 -12.10 25.70
C LEU A 405 -3.74 -11.99 26.20
N VAL A 406 -4.58 -11.27 25.47
CA VAL A 406 -6.01 -11.09 25.75
C VAL A 406 -6.76 -11.25 24.43
N ALA A 407 -7.84 -12.03 24.43
CA ALA A 407 -8.67 -12.25 23.25
C ALA A 407 -10.13 -12.50 23.66
N HIS A 408 -11.08 -12.04 22.86
CA HIS A 408 -12.48 -12.42 23.01
C HIS A 408 -12.70 -13.87 22.58
N ARG A 409 -13.76 -14.51 23.09
CA ARG A 409 -14.12 -15.88 22.69
C ARG A 409 -14.43 -16.00 21.20
N SER A 410 -14.95 -14.94 20.60
CA SER A 410 -15.22 -14.87 19.16
C SER A 410 -13.96 -14.66 18.33
N ASP A 411 -12.85 -14.20 18.91
CA ASP A 411 -11.66 -13.85 18.14
C ASP A 411 -10.93 -15.09 17.60
N SER A 412 -10.48 -15.00 16.35
CA SER A 412 -9.69 -16.07 15.73
C SER A 412 -8.22 -15.89 16.09
N SER A 413 -7.86 -16.28 17.31
CA SER A 413 -6.48 -16.21 17.82
C SER A 413 -5.52 -17.18 17.12
N ARG A 414 -4.24 -16.78 16.99
CA ARG A 414 -3.17 -17.61 16.42
C ARG A 414 -1.95 -17.57 17.36
N ARG A 415 -1.54 -18.74 17.85
CA ARG A 415 -0.37 -18.89 18.73
C ARG A 415 0.82 -19.44 17.94
N GLY A 416 2.03 -19.08 18.34
CA GLY A 416 3.26 -19.59 17.72
C GLY A 416 3.70 -18.73 16.55
N PHE A 417 3.95 -19.37 15.39
CA PHE A 417 4.53 -18.69 14.23
C PHE A 417 3.47 -18.05 13.32
N GLN A 418 3.73 -16.80 12.94
CA GLN A 418 2.97 -16.04 11.98
C GLN A 418 3.92 -15.39 10.96
N VAL A 419 3.63 -15.60 9.68
CA VAL A 419 4.34 -14.95 8.59
C VAL A 419 3.50 -13.78 8.08
N GLY A 420 4.12 -12.61 7.97
CA GLY A 420 3.56 -11.41 7.39
C GLY A 420 4.33 -10.98 6.16
N ILE A 421 3.63 -10.62 5.10
CA ILE A 421 4.24 -10.01 3.92
C ILE A 421 3.34 -8.84 3.53
N GLY A 422 3.89 -7.64 3.40
CA GLY A 422 3.13 -6.43 3.17
C GLY A 422 4.00 -5.20 2.91
N ILE A 423 3.34 -4.10 2.61
CA ILE A 423 3.92 -2.77 2.50
C ILE A 423 3.49 -1.84 3.64
N ASP A 424 2.45 -2.26 4.35
CA ASP A 424 1.78 -1.47 5.39
C ASP A 424 1.51 -2.39 6.59
N PHE A 425 2.12 -2.06 7.72
CA PHE A 425 1.96 -2.78 8.97
C PHE A 425 1.45 -1.85 10.06
N LEU A 426 0.79 -2.43 11.07
CA LEU A 426 0.53 -1.75 12.33
C LEU A 426 1.81 -1.66 13.17
#